data_AF-A0A965NZG0-F1
#
_entry.id   AF-A0A965NZG0-F1
#
_cell.length_a   1.000
_cell.length_b   1.000
_cell.length_c   1.000
_cell.angle_alpha   90.00
_cell.angle_beta   90.00
_cell.angle_gamma   90.00
#
_symmetry.space_group_name_H-M   'P 1'
#
loop_
_entity.id
_entity.type
_entity.pdbx_description
1 polymer ?
#
loop_
_entity_poly.entity_id
_entity_poly.type
_entity_poly.pdbx_seq_one_letter_code
_entity_poly.pdbx_strand_id
1 'polypeptide(L)'
;MDQAHLALDKVSPEFTKNINFSKVHWSWSANTSSFYTLGGLPLVNVGPVDINSTIKGYMEVIKKPNKEEFYGYWELSEDLWYYFAYFNGELGVFSSDNQFLAAIREAVKNEKGDKKGKDIVRVVEAAADEKETFLKRFLLYYRQTDVTKKAVNTKKQAPVKEAPKSTKPKTKQGGF
;
A
#
# COMPACT_ATOMS: atom_id res chain seq x y z
N MET A 1 10.27 -11.29 30.68
CA MET A 1 9.93 -12.34 29.70
C MET A 1 10.34 -11.78 28.35
N ASP A 2 11.55 -12.09 27.90
CA ASP A 2 11.99 -11.73 26.56
C ASP A 2 11.08 -12.44 25.57
N GLN A 3 10.29 -11.67 24.83
CA GLN A 3 9.45 -12.22 23.79
C GLN A 3 10.39 -12.65 22.66
N ALA A 4 10.78 -13.92 22.69
CA ALA A 4 11.63 -14.52 21.67
C ALA A 4 10.99 -14.24 20.29
N HIS A 5 11.73 -13.57 19.43
CA HIS A 5 11.30 -13.27 18.07
C HIS A 5 11.09 -14.58 17.31
N LEU A 6 9.84 -14.99 17.14
CA LEU A 6 9.46 -16.16 16.37
C LEU A 6 9.12 -15.70 14.95
N ALA A 7 9.89 -16.19 13.97
CA ALA A 7 9.63 -15.92 12.56
C ALA A 7 8.22 -16.42 12.16
N LEU A 8 7.52 -15.64 11.34
CA LEU A 8 6.09 -15.85 11.09
C LEU A 8 5.80 -17.14 10.31
N ASP A 9 6.75 -17.60 9.50
CA ASP A 9 6.72 -18.89 8.82
C ASP A 9 6.70 -20.09 9.78
N LYS A 10 7.30 -19.94 10.97
CA LYS A 10 7.29 -20.97 12.02
C LYS A 10 6.01 -20.97 12.85
N VAL A 11 5.19 -19.92 12.76
CA VAL A 11 3.89 -19.82 13.41
C VAL A 11 2.83 -20.60 12.63
N SER A 12 2.86 -20.51 11.29
CA SER A 12 1.99 -21.29 10.42
C SER A 12 2.67 -21.55 9.07
N PRO A 13 2.62 -22.80 8.55
CA PRO A 13 3.12 -23.15 7.21
C PRO A 13 2.47 -22.36 6.06
N GLU A 14 1.32 -21.72 6.29
CA GLU A 14 0.67 -20.88 5.28
C GLU A 14 1.47 -19.61 4.97
N PHE A 15 2.17 -19.05 5.96
CA PHE A 15 2.99 -17.85 5.74
C PHE A 15 4.25 -18.13 4.92
N THR A 16 4.65 -19.40 4.82
CA THR A 16 5.81 -19.85 4.04
C THR A 16 5.55 -19.82 2.52
N LYS A 17 4.31 -19.63 2.08
CA LYS A 17 3.91 -19.56 0.66
C LYS A 17 3.48 -18.17 0.21
N ASN A 18 3.51 -17.19 1.11
CA ASN A 18 2.95 -15.85 0.89
C ASN A 18 4.00 -14.76 1.09
N ILE A 19 3.69 -13.57 0.59
CA ILE A 19 4.39 -12.33 0.94
C ILE A 19 3.54 -11.64 1.98
N ASN A 20 4.10 -11.42 3.18
CA ASN A 20 3.32 -10.88 4.28
C ASN A 20 3.84 -9.51 4.68
N PHE A 21 2.91 -8.56 4.69
CA PHE A 21 3.15 -7.22 5.21
C PHE A 21 2.43 -7.05 6.55
N SER A 22 3.04 -6.34 7.48
CA SER A 22 2.39 -5.93 8.72
C SER A 22 1.94 -4.47 8.62
N LYS A 23 0.80 -4.15 9.23
CA LYS A 23 0.32 -2.78 9.47
C LYS A 23 0.46 -1.82 8.26
N VAL A 24 0.10 -2.29 7.07
CA VAL A 24 0.08 -1.42 5.87
C VAL A 24 -1.02 -0.38 6.02
N HIS A 25 -0.67 0.89 5.86
CA HIS A 25 -1.62 1.99 5.92
C HIS A 25 -2.27 2.21 4.55
N TRP A 26 -3.57 1.95 4.45
CA TRP A 26 -4.36 2.15 3.23
C TRP A 26 -5.26 3.37 3.35
N SER A 27 -5.39 4.14 2.27
CA SER A 27 -6.40 5.19 2.11
C SER A 27 -7.23 4.94 0.87
N TRP A 28 -8.52 5.25 0.95
CA TRP A 28 -9.41 5.28 -0.21
C TRP A 28 -9.27 6.60 -0.97
N SER A 29 -9.37 6.53 -2.30
CA SER A 29 -9.52 7.67 -3.21
C SER A 29 -10.74 7.46 -4.09
N ALA A 30 -11.74 8.32 -3.95
CA ALA A 30 -12.95 8.28 -4.79
C ALA A 30 -12.67 8.70 -6.24
N ASN A 31 -11.68 9.57 -6.48
CA ASN A 31 -11.36 10.06 -7.81
C ASN A 31 -10.79 8.98 -8.72
N THR A 32 -10.05 8.04 -8.13
CA THR A 32 -9.39 6.92 -8.82
C THR A 32 -10.08 5.59 -8.54
N SER A 33 -11.12 5.59 -7.72
CA SER A 33 -11.82 4.39 -7.23
C SER A 33 -10.84 3.32 -6.73
N SER A 34 -9.88 3.72 -5.91
CA SER A 34 -8.78 2.85 -5.51
C SER A 34 -8.39 3.00 -4.04
N PHE A 35 -7.91 1.89 -3.47
CA PHE A 35 -7.12 1.91 -2.25
C PHE A 35 -5.65 2.09 -2.62
N TYR A 36 -4.95 2.95 -1.90
CA TYR A 36 -3.53 3.17 -2.08
C TYR A 36 -2.79 3.21 -0.74
N THR A 37 -1.52 2.87 -0.75
CA THR A 37 -0.70 2.85 0.47
C THR A 37 -0.14 4.22 0.81
N LEU A 38 0.00 4.47 2.11
CA LEU A 38 0.62 5.67 2.67
C LEU A 38 1.88 5.27 3.46
N GLY A 39 2.98 5.98 3.22
CA GLY A 39 4.25 5.75 3.92
C GLY A 39 4.97 4.48 3.47
N GLY A 40 5.89 4.01 4.31
CA GLY A 40 6.64 2.78 4.06
C GLY A 40 5.79 1.52 4.26
N LEU A 41 6.25 0.41 3.67
CA LEU A 41 5.60 -0.89 3.73
C LEU A 41 6.36 -1.79 4.70
N PRO A 42 5.79 -2.14 5.88
CA PRO A 42 6.44 -3.07 6.80
C PRO A 42 6.34 -4.50 6.25
N LEU A 43 7.43 -4.99 5.65
CA LEU A 43 7.56 -6.33 5.10
C LEU A 43 8.06 -7.29 6.19
N VAL A 44 7.26 -8.31 6.49
CA VAL A 44 7.55 -9.30 7.52
C VAL A 44 8.40 -10.41 6.93
N ASN A 45 7.86 -11.15 5.95
CA ASN A 45 8.56 -12.26 5.31
C ASN A 45 8.09 -12.45 3.86
N VAL A 46 8.96 -13.08 3.07
CA VAL A 46 8.67 -13.57 1.72
C VAL A 46 8.91 -15.08 1.73
N GLY A 47 7.82 -15.84 1.76
CA GLY A 47 7.86 -17.27 1.95
C GLY A 47 8.62 -17.66 3.24
N PRO A 48 9.65 -18.52 3.18
CA PRO A 48 10.44 -18.90 4.34
C PRO A 48 11.47 -17.84 4.77
N VAL A 49 11.65 -16.77 3.98
CA VAL A 49 12.68 -15.76 4.25
C VAL A 49 12.09 -14.66 5.12
N ASP A 50 12.55 -14.60 6.37
CA ASP A 50 12.20 -13.56 7.34
C ASP A 50 12.98 -12.27 7.06
N ILE A 51 12.28 -11.13 6.98
CA ILE A 51 12.84 -9.83 6.56
C ILE A 51 12.70 -8.78 7.67
N ASN A 52 11.50 -8.64 8.24
CA ASN A 52 11.15 -7.68 9.32
C ASN A 52 11.71 -6.27 9.13
N SER A 53 11.48 -5.69 7.95
CA SER A 53 11.94 -4.34 7.61
C SER A 53 10.84 -3.49 7.00
N THR A 54 10.90 -2.18 7.21
CA THR A 54 10.00 -1.24 6.53
C THR A 54 10.67 -0.74 5.27
N ILE A 55 10.15 -1.15 4.11
CA ILE A 55 10.70 -0.80 2.80
C ILE A 55 9.95 0.38 2.19
N LYS A 56 10.61 1.10 1.29
CA LYS A 56 9.93 2.10 0.47
C LYS A 56 9.12 1.36 -0.59
N GLY A 57 7.89 1.79 -0.80
CA GLY A 57 7.04 1.14 -1.80
C GLY A 57 5.68 1.78 -1.92
N TYR A 58 4.98 1.40 -2.98
CA TYR A 58 3.67 1.90 -3.33
C TYR A 58 2.82 0.71 -3.76
N MET A 59 1.65 0.57 -3.17
CA MET A 59 0.65 -0.38 -3.64
C MET A 59 -0.67 0.31 -3.90
N GLU A 60 -1.37 -0.15 -4.92
CA GLU A 60 -2.66 0.35 -5.33
C GLU A 60 -3.57 -0.82 -5.72
N VAL A 61 -4.81 -0.78 -5.22
CA VAL A 61 -5.88 -1.68 -5.64
C VAL A 61 -6.98 -0.83 -6.25
N ILE A 62 -7.18 -0.94 -7.57
CA ILE A 62 -8.24 -0.25 -8.29
C ILE A 62 -9.49 -1.15 -8.30
N LYS A 63 -10.60 -0.62 -7.81
CA LYS A 63 -11.90 -1.28 -7.82
C LYS A 63 -12.68 -0.84 -9.07
N LYS A 64 -12.84 -1.74 -10.04
CA LYS A 64 -13.74 -1.58 -11.19
C LYS A 64 -14.99 -2.44 -10.96
N PRO A 65 -16.15 -2.11 -11.57
CA PRO A 65 -17.42 -2.78 -11.27
C PRO A 65 -17.40 -4.32 -11.32
N ASN A 66 -16.58 -4.92 -12.19
CA ASN A 66 -16.47 -6.38 -12.34
C ASN A 66 -15.02 -6.89 -12.32
N LYS A 67 -14.05 -6.02 -11.99
CA LYS A 67 -12.62 -6.34 -12.09
C LYS A 67 -11.85 -5.61 -11.01
N GLU A 68 -10.83 -6.28 -10.50
CA GLU A 68 -9.88 -5.67 -9.59
C GLU A 68 -8.51 -5.69 -10.24
N GLU A 69 -7.82 -4.57 -10.11
CA GLU A 69 -6.44 -4.42 -10.58
C GLU A 69 -5.57 -4.12 -9.38
N PHE A 70 -4.43 -4.78 -9.31
CA PHE A 70 -3.44 -4.54 -8.27
C PHE A 70 -2.13 -4.11 -8.92
N TYR A 71 -1.52 -3.07 -8.35
CA TYR A 71 -0.19 -2.61 -8.73
C TYR A 71 0.65 -2.50 -7.46
N GLY A 72 1.87 -3.02 -7.51
CA GLY A 72 2.81 -2.99 -6.39
C GLY A 72 4.20 -2.65 -6.88
N TYR A 73 4.85 -1.68 -6.24
CA TYR A 73 6.26 -1.39 -6.38
C TYR A 73 6.93 -1.42 -5.02
N TRP A 74 7.97 -2.22 -4.88
CA TRP A 74 8.69 -2.45 -3.63
C TRP A 74 10.19 -2.24 -3.84
N GLU A 75 10.77 -1.28 -3.13
CA GLU A 75 12.16 -0.87 -3.22
C GLU A 75 12.88 -1.31 -1.93
N LEU A 76 13.63 -2.41 -2.02
CA LEU A 76 14.41 -2.95 -0.91
C LEU A 76 15.73 -2.20 -0.76
N SER A 77 16.33 -1.77 -1.88
CA SER A 77 17.47 -0.86 -1.94
C SER A 77 17.46 -0.10 -3.28
N GLU A 78 18.41 0.81 -3.49
CA GLU A 78 18.53 1.57 -4.73
C GLU A 78 18.69 0.66 -5.97
N ASP A 79 19.40 -0.47 -5.81
CA ASP A 79 19.67 -1.42 -6.88
C ASP A 79 18.76 -2.65 -6.87
N LEU A 80 17.93 -2.82 -5.83
CA LEU A 80 17.05 -3.99 -5.67
C LEU A 80 15.59 -3.57 -5.46
N TRP A 81 14.78 -3.78 -6.50
CA TRP A 81 13.35 -3.47 -6.48
C TRP A 81 12.54 -4.46 -7.31
N TYR A 82 11.24 -4.53 -6.98
CA TYR A 82 10.28 -5.42 -7.61
C TYR A 82 9.02 -4.65 -7.96
N TYR A 83 8.45 -4.96 -9.11
CA TYR A 83 7.20 -4.40 -9.63
C TYR A 83 6.25 -5.53 -10.03
N PHE A 84 5.00 -5.37 -9.65
CA PHE A 84 3.91 -6.29 -9.88
C PHE A 84 2.70 -5.54 -10.43
N ALA A 85 2.09 -6.09 -11.47
CA ALA A 85 0.86 -5.58 -12.07
C ALA A 85 -0.08 -6.76 -12.31
N TYR A 86 -1.14 -6.85 -11.52
CA TYR A 86 -2.18 -7.84 -11.71
C TYR A 86 -3.42 -7.19 -12.29
N PHE A 87 -3.79 -7.58 -13.51
CA PHE A 87 -5.01 -7.14 -14.15
C PHE A 87 -5.46 -8.17 -15.18
N ASN A 88 -6.77 -8.26 -15.43
CA ASN A 88 -7.35 -9.23 -16.37
C ASN A 88 -6.96 -10.71 -16.12
N GLY A 89 -6.65 -11.10 -14.88
CA GLY A 89 -6.26 -12.47 -14.52
C GLY A 89 -4.80 -12.83 -14.83
N GLU A 90 -3.99 -11.83 -15.21
CA GLU A 90 -2.57 -11.98 -15.51
C GLU A 90 -1.75 -11.15 -14.53
N LEU A 91 -0.67 -11.73 -14.00
CA LEU A 91 0.31 -11.09 -13.15
C LEU A 91 1.57 -10.76 -13.97
N GLY A 92 1.68 -9.51 -14.38
CA GLY A 92 2.91 -8.93 -14.91
C GLY A 92 3.91 -8.68 -13.79
N VAL A 93 5.16 -9.04 -14.04
CA VAL A 93 6.27 -8.93 -13.09
C VAL A 93 7.47 -8.28 -13.76
N PHE A 94 8.07 -7.28 -13.12
CA PHE A 94 9.33 -6.68 -13.55
C PHE A 94 10.20 -6.35 -12.34
N SER A 95 11.52 -6.45 -12.46
CA SER A 95 12.44 -6.28 -11.32
C SER A 95 13.85 -5.93 -11.80
N SER A 96 14.66 -5.34 -10.93
CA SER A 96 16.10 -5.24 -11.15
C SER A 96 16.86 -6.56 -10.91
N ASP A 97 16.21 -7.56 -10.32
CA ASP A 97 16.77 -8.89 -10.10
C ASP A 97 16.64 -9.76 -11.36
N ASN A 98 17.76 -9.90 -12.08
CA ASN A 98 17.83 -10.72 -13.29
C ASN A 98 17.62 -12.21 -13.03
N GLN A 99 18.02 -12.73 -11.86
CA GLN A 99 17.82 -14.14 -11.53
C GLN A 99 16.34 -14.44 -11.32
N PHE A 100 15.65 -13.54 -10.63
CA PHE A 100 14.21 -13.60 -10.48
C PHE A 100 13.48 -13.56 -11.83
N LEU A 101 13.82 -12.61 -12.72
CA LEU A 101 13.20 -12.54 -14.05
C LEU A 101 13.49 -13.79 -14.90
N ALA A 102 14.70 -14.35 -14.80
CA ALA A 102 15.04 -15.60 -15.48
C ALA A 102 14.15 -16.76 -14.99
N ALA A 103 13.99 -16.91 -13.67
CA ALA A 103 13.11 -17.93 -13.09
C ALA A 103 11.64 -17.76 -13.53
N ILE A 104 11.13 -16.53 -13.59
CA ILE A 104 9.78 -16.25 -14.12
C ILE A 104 9.67 -16.67 -15.59
N ARG A 105 10.63 -16.28 -16.44
CA ARG A 105 10.62 -16.66 -17.87
C ARG A 105 10.64 -18.18 -18.06
N GLU A 106 11.39 -18.90 -17.23
CA GLU A 106 11.42 -20.37 -17.26
C GLU A 106 10.10 -20.98 -16.80
N ALA A 107 9.52 -20.50 -15.70
CA ALA A 107 8.22 -20.96 -15.22
C ALA A 107 7.12 -20.78 -16.29
N VAL A 108 7.08 -19.62 -16.94
CA VAL A 108 6.10 -19.29 -18.00
C VAL A 108 6.29 -20.15 -19.26
N LYS A 109 7.53 -20.54 -19.59
CA LYS A 109 7.77 -21.50 -20.70
C LYS A 109 7.21 -22.87 -20.38
N ASN A 110 7.35 -23.32 -19.14
CA ASN A 110 6.92 -24.64 -18.68
C ASN A 110 5.39 -24.73 -18.49
N GLU A 111 4.70 -23.61 -18.19
CA GLU A 111 3.23 -23.54 -18.08
C GLU A 111 2.49 -23.86 -19.40
N LYS A 112 3.16 -23.77 -20.55
CA LYS A 112 2.53 -24.14 -21.84
C LYS A 112 2.22 -25.64 -21.96
N GLY A 113 2.69 -26.48 -21.03
CA GLY A 113 2.59 -27.94 -21.08
C GLY A 113 1.40 -28.59 -20.36
N ASP A 114 0.82 -28.00 -19.31
CA ASP A 114 -0.16 -28.69 -18.46
C ASP A 114 -1.37 -27.82 -18.08
N LYS A 115 -2.39 -27.82 -18.94
CA LYS A 115 -3.70 -27.24 -18.63
C LYS A 115 -4.57 -28.19 -17.83
N LYS A 116 -4.40 -28.26 -16.51
CA LYS A 116 -5.43 -28.80 -15.59
C LYS A 116 -5.40 -28.11 -14.20
N GLY A 117 -5.77 -26.85 -14.15
CA GLY A 117 -6.09 -26.17 -12.89
C GLY A 117 -6.75 -24.82 -13.16
N LYS A 118 -7.98 -24.61 -12.67
CA LYS A 118 -8.79 -23.41 -12.94
C LYS A 118 -8.34 -22.16 -12.17
N ASP A 119 -7.29 -22.26 -11.36
CA ASP A 119 -6.87 -21.23 -10.38
C ASP A 119 -5.41 -20.76 -10.53
N ILE A 120 -4.73 -21.10 -11.64
CA ILE A 120 -3.35 -20.64 -11.85
C ILE A 120 -3.40 -19.24 -12.47
N VAL A 121 -2.98 -18.22 -11.71
CA VAL A 121 -2.76 -16.88 -12.22
C VAL A 121 -1.63 -16.95 -13.24
N ARG A 122 -1.92 -16.54 -14.49
CA ARG A 122 -0.90 -16.51 -15.54
C ARG A 122 0.14 -15.46 -15.18
N VAL A 123 1.41 -15.84 -15.13
CA VAL A 123 2.51 -14.90 -14.87
C VAL A 123 3.15 -14.50 -16.20
N VAL A 124 3.53 -13.23 -16.33
CA VAL A 124 4.30 -12.73 -17.47
C VAL A 124 5.36 -11.74 -17.00
N GLU A 125 6.38 -11.53 -17.83
CA GLU A 125 7.27 -10.40 -17.64
C GLU A 125 6.58 -9.12 -18.13
N ALA A 126 6.44 -8.13 -17.24
CA ALA A 126 5.86 -6.83 -17.57
C ALA A 126 6.86 -5.99 -18.38
N ALA A 127 6.35 -5.07 -19.21
CA ALA A 127 7.22 -4.19 -19.98
C ALA A 127 7.95 -3.21 -19.07
N ALA A 128 9.18 -2.83 -19.46
CA ALA A 128 10.04 -2.02 -18.62
C ALA A 128 9.40 -0.69 -18.23
N ASP A 129 8.67 -0.06 -19.15
CA ASP A 129 8.02 1.24 -19.00
C ASP A 129 6.76 1.22 -18.11
N GLU A 130 6.18 0.06 -17.83
CA GLU A 130 5.01 -0.07 -16.96
C GLU A 130 5.33 0.40 -15.54
N LYS A 131 6.53 0.08 -15.04
CA LYS A 131 7.00 0.50 -13.71
C LYS A 131 7.07 2.02 -13.62
N GLU A 132 7.70 2.71 -14.56
CA GLU A 132 7.80 4.18 -14.55
C GLU A 132 6.42 4.82 -14.70
N THR A 133 5.55 4.24 -15.53
CA THR A 133 4.19 4.73 -15.75
C THR A 133 3.37 4.63 -14.47
N PHE A 134 3.43 3.50 -13.78
CA PHE A 134 2.79 3.32 -12.47
C PHE A 134 3.30 4.34 -11.45
N LEU A 135 4.62 4.47 -11.28
CA LEU A 135 5.20 5.39 -10.29
C LEU A 135 4.81 6.84 -10.56
N LYS A 136 4.90 7.29 -11.82
CA LYS A 136 4.51 8.66 -12.20
C LYS A 136 3.04 8.92 -11.87
N ARG A 137 2.15 7.98 -12.24
CA ARG A 137 0.71 8.07 -11.97
C ARG A 137 0.41 8.09 -10.46
N PHE A 138 0.99 7.14 -9.72
CA PHE A 138 0.79 7.01 -8.27
C PHE A 138 1.20 8.30 -7.55
N LEU A 139 2.40 8.80 -7.86
CA LEU A 139 2.92 10.02 -7.24
C LEU A 139 2.11 11.26 -7.65
N LEU A 140 1.63 11.33 -8.89
CA LEU A 140 0.80 12.44 -9.34
C LEU A 140 -0.52 12.51 -8.57
N TYR A 141 -1.22 11.38 -8.42
CA TYR A 141 -2.54 11.36 -7.79
C TYR A 141 -2.49 11.40 -6.26
N TYR A 142 -1.52 10.73 -5.63
CA TYR A 142 -1.56 10.51 -4.18
C TYR A 142 -0.65 11.43 -3.37
N ARG A 143 0.42 11.98 -3.97
CA ARG A 143 1.30 12.94 -3.27
C ARG A 143 0.60 14.25 -2.95
N GLN A 144 -0.34 14.69 -3.82
CA GLN A 144 -1.11 15.92 -3.60
C GLN A 144 -2.18 15.76 -2.50
N THR A 145 -2.73 14.55 -2.32
CA THR A 145 -3.72 14.28 -1.27
C THR A 145 -3.15 14.34 0.14
N ASP A 146 -1.87 13.99 0.35
CA ASP A 146 -1.26 14.07 1.68
C ASP A 146 -0.98 15.53 2.10
N VAL A 147 -0.55 16.37 1.16
CA VAL A 147 -0.31 17.81 1.42
C VAL A 147 -1.62 18.53 1.69
N THR A 148 -2.67 18.25 0.91
CA THR A 148 -3.98 18.88 1.06
C THR A 148 -4.72 18.41 2.32
N LYS A 149 -4.66 17.11 2.68
CA LYS A 149 -5.20 16.61 3.96
C LYS A 149 -4.46 17.19 5.17
N LYS A 150 -3.12 17.31 5.12
CA LYS A 150 -2.36 18.01 6.16
C LYS A 150 -2.80 19.48 6.27
N ALA A 151 -2.90 20.21 5.16
CA ALA A 151 -3.32 21.62 5.15
C ALA A 151 -4.76 21.83 5.67
N VAL A 152 -5.68 20.90 5.39
CA VAL A 152 -7.07 20.96 5.89
C VAL A 152 -7.15 20.62 7.38
N ASN A 153 -6.36 19.66 7.87
CA ASN A 153 -6.31 19.36 9.31
C ASN A 153 -5.64 20.47 10.12
N THR A 154 -4.62 21.15 9.59
CA THR A 154 -3.99 22.31 10.27
C THR A 154 -4.94 23.52 10.35
N LYS A 155 -5.89 23.68 9.41
CA LYS A 155 -6.89 24.76 9.46
C LYS A 155 -8.08 24.49 10.39
N LYS A 156 -8.28 23.24 10.86
CA LYS A 156 -9.37 22.90 11.80
C LYS A 156 -9.00 23.02 13.28
N GLN A 157 -7.75 23.37 13.61
CA GLN A 157 -7.34 23.70 14.98
C GLN A 157 -6.91 25.17 15.06
N ALA A 158 -7.89 26.07 15.07
CA ALA A 158 -7.72 27.39 15.67
C ALA A 158 -8.42 27.38 17.04
N PRO A 159 -7.79 27.88 18.12
CA PRO A 159 -8.31 27.77 19.47
C PRO A 159 -9.54 28.66 19.66
N VAL A 160 -10.57 28.12 20.30
CA VAL A 160 -11.76 28.86 20.75
C VAL A 160 -11.30 29.94 21.73
N LYS A 161 -11.33 31.21 21.32
CA LYS A 161 -11.26 32.35 22.25
C LYS A 161 -12.57 32.41 23.03
N GLU A 162 -12.47 32.24 24.35
CA GLU A 162 -13.56 32.56 25.28
C GLU A 162 -13.95 34.04 25.15
N ALA A 163 -15.24 34.29 24.90
CA ALA A 163 -15.84 35.62 24.98
C ALA A 163 -16.41 35.85 26.40
N PRO A 164 -16.38 37.07 26.96
CA PRO A 164 -16.77 37.33 28.34
C PRO A 164 -18.29 37.23 28.53
N LYS A 165 -18.72 36.59 29.64
CA LYS A 165 -20.13 36.51 30.07
C LYS A 165 -20.68 37.90 30.39
N SER A 166 -21.71 38.34 29.65
CA SER A 166 -22.64 39.40 30.06
C SER A 166 -23.96 38.79 30.54
N THR A 167 -24.20 38.76 31.84
CA THR A 167 -25.52 38.48 32.43
C THR A 167 -26.32 39.77 32.61
N LYS A 168 -27.59 39.72 32.19
CA LYS A 168 -28.59 40.81 32.08
C LYS A 168 -28.84 41.62 33.38
N PRO A 169 -29.30 42.88 33.27
CA PRO A 169 -29.72 43.71 34.41
C PRO A 169 -31.21 43.52 34.76
N LYS A 170 -31.54 43.56 36.06
CA LYS A 170 -32.88 43.94 36.57
C LYS A 170 -32.77 44.70 37.92
N THR A 171 -32.85 46.01 37.82
CA THR A 171 -33.60 47.00 38.63
C THR A 171 -33.75 46.88 40.17
N LYS A 172 -33.21 47.92 40.83
CA LYS A 172 -33.74 48.83 41.88
C LYS A 172 -34.18 48.29 43.26
N GLN A 173 -33.53 48.81 44.33
CA GLN A 173 -34.18 49.64 45.37
C GLN A 173 -33.19 50.24 46.40
N GLY A 174 -33.40 51.53 46.74
CA GLY A 174 -32.98 52.21 47.99
C GLY A 174 -31.55 52.75 48.01
N GLY A 175 -31.24 54.01 48.35
CA GLY A 175 -31.98 55.03 49.07
C GLY A 175 -31.09 55.57 50.21
N PHE A 176 -30.92 56.89 50.25
CA PHE A 176 -30.08 57.75 51.11
C PHE A 176 -28.69 58.09 50.60
#